data_AF-A0A2D6E3H8-F1
#
_entry.id   AF-A0A2D6E3H8-F1
#
_cell.length_a   1.000
_cell.length_b   1.000
_cell.length_c   1.000
_cell.angle_alpha   90.00
_cell.angle_beta   90.00
_cell.angle_gamma   90.00
#
_symmetry.space_group_name_H-M   'P 1'
#
loop_
_entity.id
_entity.type
_entity.pdbx_description
1 polymer ?
#
loop_
_entity_poly.entity_id
_entity_poly.type
_entity_poly.pdbx_seq_one_letter_code
_entity_poly.pdbx_strand_id
1 'polypeptide(L)' 'MNERILITGAGGFIGRHVAKRLFELGYRIICIDFESNFQADDEG' A
#
# COMPACT_ATOMS: atom_id res chain seq x y z
N MET A 1 -1.04 -22.34 0.28
CA MET A 1 -0.19 -21.19 0.63
C MET A 1 -1.01 -20.33 1.58
N ASN A 2 -0.56 -20.14 2.82
CA ASN A 2 -1.32 -19.48 3.90
C ASN A 2 -0.68 -18.17 4.35
N GLU A 3 0.42 -17.75 3.72
CA GLU A 3 1.08 -16.49 4.02
C GLU A 3 0.19 -15.31 3.62
N ARG A 4 0.07 -14.34 4.54
CA ARG A 4 -0.52 -13.03 4.27
C ARG A 4 0.60 -12.01 4.16
N ILE A 5 0.59 -11.23 3.09
CA ILE A 5 1.62 -10.21 2.82
C ILE A 5 1.04 -8.83 3.12
N LEU A 6 1.72 -8.06 3.96
CA LEU A 6 1.41 -6.65 4.22
C LEU A 6 2.26 -5.76 3.29
N ILE A 7 1.61 -4.83 2.61
CA ILE A 7 2.26 -3.84 1.75
C ILE A 7 1.94 -2.45 2.30
N THR A 8 2.95 -1.74 2.79
CA THR A 8 2.86 -0.32 3.16
C THR A 8 3.19 0.57 1.96
N GLY A 9 2.66 1.79 1.90
CA GLY A 9 2.84 2.68 0.74
C GLY A 9 2.16 2.12 -0.53
N ALA A 10 1.09 1.33 -0.37
CA ALA A 10 0.50 0.53 -1.43
C ALA A 10 -0.22 1.34 -2.54
N GLY A 11 -0.57 2.60 -2.26
CA GLY A 11 -1.09 3.57 -3.23
C GLY A 11 0.00 4.34 -3.98
N GLY A 12 1.24 4.33 -3.48
CA GLY A 12 2.42 4.90 -4.15
C GLY A 12 2.78 4.21 -5.48
N PHE A 13 3.72 4.80 -6.23
CA PHE A 13 4.13 4.30 -7.55
C PHE A 13 4.54 2.81 -7.51
N ILE A 14 5.50 2.47 -6.65
CA ILE A 14 6.01 1.09 -6.58
C ILE A 14 5.01 0.17 -5.89
N GLY A 15 4.40 0.64 -4.79
CA GLY A 15 3.49 -0.16 -3.96
C GLY A 15 2.35 -0.77 -4.75
N ARG A 16 1.71 0.01 -5.65
CA ARG A 16 0.59 -0.50 -6.47
C ARG A 16 1.02 -1.57 -7.47
N HIS A 17 2.22 -1.45 -8.05
CA HIS A 17 2.72 -2.43 -9.02
C HIS A 17 3.07 -3.75 -8.34
N VAL A 18 3.68 -3.68 -7.15
CA VAL A 18 3.98 -4.85 -6.32
C VAL A 18 2.68 -5.53 -5.86
N ALA A 19 1.72 -4.76 -5.34
CA ALA A 19 0.42 -5.28 -4.91
C ALA A 19 -0.30 -6.01 -6.05
N LYS A 20 -0.37 -5.39 -7.24
CA LYS A 20 -0.95 -6.02 -8.43
C LYS A 20 -0.28 -7.35 -8.77
N ARG A 21 1.07 -7.38 -8.81
CA ARG A 21 1.82 -8.59 -9.17
C ARG A 21 1.60 -9.73 -8.17
N LEU A 22 1.60 -9.42 -6.87
CA LEU A 22 1.38 -10.42 -5.82
C LEU A 22 -0.06 -10.96 -5.84
N PHE A 23 -1.04 -10.10 -6.10
CA PHE A 23 -2.42 -10.52 -6.29
C PHE A 23 -2.57 -11.47 -7.50
N GLU A 24 -1.97 -11.14 -8.65
CA GLU A 24 -1.98 -11.98 -9.86
C GLU A 24 -1.30 -13.35 -9.66
N LEU A 25 -0.35 -13.44 -8.73
CA LEU A 25 0.32 -14.69 -8.35
C LEU A 25 -0.50 -15.54 -7.36
N GLY A 26 -1.66 -15.07 -6.93
CA GLY A 26 -2.57 -15.79 -6.02
C GLY A 26 -2.27 -15.61 -4.53
N TYR A 27 -1.42 -14.63 -4.17
CA TYR A 27 -1.16 -14.33 -2.77
C TYR A 27 -2.31 -13.56 -2.11
N ARG A 28 -2.50 -13.82 -0.82
CA ARG A 28 -3.38 -13.00 0.02
C ARG A 28 -2.61 -11.76 0.51
N ILE A 29 -2.98 -10.60 -0.02
CA ILE A 29 -2.32 -9.33 0.30
C ILE A 29 -3.21 -8.42 1.16
N ILE A 30 -2.58 -7.58 1.99
CA ILE A 30 -3.18 -6.49 2.75
C ILE A 30 -2.42 -5.22 2.35
N CYS A 31 -3.14 -4.22 1.84
CA CYS A 31 -2.55 -2.97 1.40
C CYS A 31 -2.86 -1.86 2.40
N ILE A 32 -1.84 -1.12 2.82
CA ILE A 32 -1.94 0.07 3.67
C ILE A 32 -1.22 1.21 2.96
N ASP A 33 -1.85 2.38 2.90
CA ASP A 33 -1.19 3.63 2.56
C ASP A 33 -1.78 4.77 3.40
N PHE A 34 -1.01 5.84 3.57
CA PHE A 34 -1.50 7.07 4.17
C PHE A 34 -1.91 8.04 3.08
N GLU A 35 -2.97 8.80 3.34
CA GLU A 35 -3.41 9.85 2.43
C GLU A 35 -2.34 10.95 2.40
N SER A 36 -1.86 11.27 1.19
CA SER A 36 -0.76 12.24 0.99
C SER A 36 -1.23 13.70 1.03
N ASN A 37 -2.52 13.94 1.27
CA ASN A 37 -3.03 15.25 1.67
C ASN A 37 -2.66 15.53 3.14
N PHE A 38 -1.37 15.60 3.42
CA PHE A 38 -0.88 16.18 4.64
C PHE A 38 -0.99 17.71 4.48
N GLN A 39 -2.12 18.28 4.88
CA GLN A 39 -2.15 19.69 5.22
C GLN A 39 -1.53 19.79 6.61
N ALA A 40 -0.30 20.31 6.68
CA ALA A 40 0.18 20.81 7.95
C ALA A 40 -0.73 21.99 8.28
N ASP A 41 -1.53 21.87 9.34
CA ASP A 41 -2.16 23.04 9.94
C ASP A 41 -0.99 23.92 10.42
N ASP A 42 -0.66 24.97 9.65
CA ASP A 42 0.21 26.05 10.10
C ASP A 42 -0.55 26.79 11.21
N GLU A 43 -0.45 26.30 12.44
CA GLU A 43 -0.70 27.13 13.62
C GLU A 43 0.47 28.11 13.74
N GLY A 44 0.22 29.34 13.28
CA GLY A 44 1.12 30.49 13.40
C GLY A 44 1.29 30.97 14.85
#